data_AF-A0A8T0E1J8-F1
#
_entry.id   AF-A0A8T0E1J8-F1
#
_cell.length_a   1.000
_cell.length_b   1.000
_cell.length_c   1.000
_cell.angle_alpha   90.00
_cell.angle_beta   90.00
_cell.angle_gamma   90.00
#
_symmetry.space_group_name_H-M   'P 1'
#
loop_
_entity.id
_entity.type
_entity.pdbx_description
1 polymer ?
#
loop_
_entity_poly.entity_id
_entity_poly.type
_entity_poly.pdbx_seq_one_letter_code
_entity_poly.pdbx_strand_id
1 'polypeptide(L)'
;MENAGAKLQRGSGPCRADVRAQAMWIPGSKTLFYANAFRAEFCPKKVSGPTVAILLEYDALPEIGHACGHNLIAEAGLAAAIAVKAAMEEDADLKGKLVVMGTPAEEGGGGKIRLLELGAFEGIDAAMMVHPAKITNFFPRTLCNVRYSVQYKGKEAHAGACPWEGRNALDAAVSCYLNIAQLRQHLKPSWKIQAIITKGGTIPNIIPSAAEMEVHLRTPTRNELKVLRTRAEACFTSAATATGCEVQFRYDEANAYENLITNKVLANIFKEYAERLGLNRRPGEGEATFFGSTDMGNISHVVPAIHCFYSIPSEGINHTRCFTEASGAPEAQPNTLLIGKVLAMTTLKVFKSPQVLEEVKKQKKRLQYLKFGIFLCFTVHIQFSLINTQSLSQGMKEFGEAVPSTDMGNISHVIPAAQPLYAIPCEAPNHTEEFAKASRSEEAQGPTLLVSKAMAMTALKVFRLPHMIDEMRRIFEEDLANDM
;
A
#
# COMPACT_ATOMS: atom_id res chain seq x y z
N MET A 1 10.30 -40.88 -10.93
CA MET A 1 9.40 -42.06 -10.92
C MET A 1 8.36 -41.88 -12.00
N GLU A 2 7.97 -43.00 -12.60
CA GLU A 2 7.45 -43.18 -13.94
C GLU A 2 6.08 -42.56 -14.25
N ASN A 3 5.86 -42.38 -15.56
CA ASN A 3 4.62 -41.99 -16.23
C ASN A 3 3.43 -42.88 -15.83
N ALA A 4 2.33 -42.26 -15.41
CA ALA A 4 0.99 -42.77 -15.65
C ALA A 4 0.26 -41.79 -16.59
N GLY A 5 0.08 -42.22 -17.84
CA GLY A 5 -0.51 -41.40 -18.89
C GLY A 5 -2.00 -41.12 -18.65
N ALA A 6 -2.32 -39.88 -18.28
CA ALA A 6 -3.64 -39.31 -18.50
C ALA A 6 -3.56 -38.33 -19.68
N LYS A 7 -4.07 -38.72 -20.85
CA LYS A 7 -4.30 -37.81 -21.98
C LYS A 7 -5.48 -36.88 -21.61
N LEU A 8 -5.19 -35.69 -21.09
CA LEU A 8 -6.19 -34.62 -20.95
C LEU A 8 -6.21 -33.77 -22.23
N GLN A 9 -7.36 -33.81 -22.92
CA GLN A 9 -7.58 -33.15 -24.20
C GLN A 9 -7.59 -31.62 -24.06
N ARG A 10 -7.01 -30.92 -25.05
CA ARG A 10 -7.21 -29.48 -25.26
C ARG A 10 -8.69 -29.21 -25.57
N GLY A 11 -9.38 -28.50 -24.69
CA GLY A 11 -10.68 -27.94 -24.99
C GLY A 11 -10.56 -26.61 -25.75
N SER A 12 -10.22 -26.63 -27.04
CA SER A 12 -10.33 -25.46 -27.92
C SER A 12 -11.76 -25.34 -28.50
N GLY A 13 -12.76 -25.38 -27.61
CA GLY A 13 -14.18 -25.34 -27.96
C GLY A 13 -14.98 -24.47 -26.98
N PRO A 14 -16.10 -23.87 -27.42
CA PRO A 14 -16.81 -22.83 -26.66
C PRO A 14 -17.40 -23.37 -25.35
N CYS A 15 -17.08 -22.70 -24.23
CA CYS A 15 -17.38 -23.09 -22.83
C CYS A 15 -18.78 -23.69 -22.59
N ARG A 16 -18.83 -24.95 -22.17
CA ARG A 16 -20.02 -25.56 -21.54
C ARG A 16 -20.11 -25.10 -20.07
N ALA A 17 -21.30 -25.24 -19.47
CA ALA A 17 -21.59 -24.89 -18.07
C ALA A 17 -20.94 -25.87 -17.08
N ASP A 18 -19.61 -25.95 -17.10
CA ASP A 18 -18.81 -26.84 -16.27
C ASP A 18 -17.87 -26.01 -15.39
N VAL A 19 -17.77 -26.32 -14.09
CA VAL A 19 -16.70 -25.79 -13.23
C VAL A 19 -15.39 -26.36 -13.75
N ARG A 20 -14.55 -25.52 -14.35
CA ARG A 20 -13.23 -25.92 -14.85
C ARG A 20 -12.18 -25.47 -13.86
N ALA A 21 -11.79 -26.36 -12.96
CA ALA A 21 -10.54 -26.20 -12.21
C ALA A 21 -9.41 -26.74 -13.08
N GLN A 22 -8.54 -25.85 -13.56
CA GLN A 22 -7.28 -26.24 -14.16
C GLN A 22 -6.17 -25.82 -13.21
N ALA A 23 -5.31 -26.77 -12.84
CA ALA A 23 -3.93 -26.40 -12.49
C ALA A 23 -3.45 -25.53 -13.66
N MET A 24 -2.91 -24.34 -13.36
CA MET A 24 -2.57 -23.41 -14.42
C MET A 24 -1.50 -24.01 -15.33
N TRP A 25 -1.95 -24.60 -16.44
CA TRP A 25 -1.12 -25.16 -17.48
C TRP A 25 -1.28 -24.30 -18.73
N ILE A 26 -0.19 -23.73 -19.19
CA ILE A 26 -0.16 -22.75 -20.28
C ILE A 26 0.29 -23.48 -21.55
N PRO A 27 -0.43 -23.35 -22.68
CA PRO A 27 0.02 -23.91 -23.96
C PRO A 27 1.41 -23.39 -24.33
N GLY A 28 2.40 -24.29 -24.37
CA GLY A 28 3.80 -23.98 -24.74
C GLY A 28 4.79 -23.93 -23.57
N SER A 29 4.33 -24.00 -22.32
CA SER A 29 5.20 -24.14 -21.14
C SER A 29 5.40 -25.63 -20.77
N LYS A 30 6.67 -26.04 -20.55
CA LYS A 30 7.01 -27.38 -20.03
C LYS A 30 7.00 -27.45 -18.48
N THR A 31 6.66 -26.37 -17.78
CA THR A 31 6.81 -26.30 -16.31
C THR A 31 5.55 -25.73 -15.65
N LEU A 32 4.98 -26.47 -14.68
CA LEU A 32 4.01 -25.96 -13.71
C LEU A 32 4.72 -24.91 -12.84
N PHE A 33 4.40 -23.63 -12.99
CA PHE A 33 5.19 -22.56 -12.36
C PHE A 33 4.93 -22.39 -10.85
N TYR A 34 3.82 -22.94 -10.34
CA TYR A 34 3.61 -23.30 -8.94
C TYR A 34 2.65 -24.49 -8.92
N ALA A 35 3.02 -25.61 -8.30
CA ALA A 35 2.12 -26.77 -8.17
C ALA A 35 0.78 -26.42 -7.51
N ASN A 36 0.75 -25.32 -6.76
CA ASN A 36 -0.37 -24.91 -5.92
C ASN A 36 -1.22 -23.78 -6.53
N ALA A 37 -0.78 -23.14 -7.64
CA ALA A 37 -1.57 -22.10 -8.31
C ALA A 37 -2.71 -22.71 -9.14
N PHE A 38 -3.90 -22.11 -9.06
CA PHE A 38 -5.06 -22.57 -9.81
C PHE A 38 -5.94 -21.43 -10.31
N ARG A 39 -6.69 -21.71 -11.38
CA ARG A 39 -7.72 -20.84 -11.93
C ARG A 39 -8.98 -21.67 -12.14
N ALA A 40 -10.03 -21.32 -11.42
CA ALA A 40 -11.35 -21.93 -11.56
C ALA A 40 -12.32 -20.90 -12.15
N GLU A 41 -13.13 -21.32 -13.12
CA GLU A 41 -14.13 -20.46 -13.76
C GLU A 41 -15.53 -21.04 -13.61
N PHE A 42 -16.51 -20.16 -13.42
CA PHE A 42 -17.93 -20.49 -13.46
C PHE A 42 -18.70 -19.48 -14.32
N CYS A 43 -19.56 -20.00 -15.19
CA CYS A 43 -20.42 -19.21 -16.07
C CYS A 43 -21.72 -20.00 -16.32
N PRO A 44 -22.89 -19.55 -15.82
CA PRO A 44 -24.12 -20.33 -15.85
C PRO A 44 -24.68 -20.52 -17.27
N LYS A 45 -24.42 -19.57 -18.20
CA LYS A 45 -24.85 -19.62 -19.61
C LYS A 45 -23.80 -18.95 -20.50
N LYS A 46 -23.71 -19.32 -21.78
CA LYS A 46 -22.85 -18.66 -22.80
C LYS A 46 -23.37 -17.25 -23.14
N VAL A 47 -23.32 -16.33 -22.19
CA VAL A 47 -23.80 -14.95 -22.37
C VAL A 47 -22.64 -14.00 -22.13
N SER A 48 -22.56 -12.96 -22.96
CA SER A 48 -21.66 -11.84 -22.73
C SER A 48 -22.02 -11.16 -21.42
N GLY A 49 -21.01 -10.82 -20.62
CA GLY A 49 -21.17 -10.15 -19.32
C GLY A 49 -19.81 -9.86 -18.68
N PRO A 50 -19.80 -9.23 -17.50
CA PRO A 50 -18.56 -8.92 -16.78
C PRO A 50 -17.81 -10.21 -16.43
N THR A 51 -16.49 -10.15 -16.40
CA THR A 51 -15.65 -11.18 -15.78
C THR A 51 -15.04 -10.63 -14.49
N VAL A 52 -15.44 -11.18 -13.35
CA VAL A 52 -14.95 -10.75 -12.03
C VAL A 52 -14.11 -11.85 -11.40
N ALA A 53 -12.91 -11.49 -10.96
CA ALA A 53 -11.99 -12.38 -10.27
C ALA A 53 -12.03 -12.19 -8.74
N ILE A 54 -12.12 -13.28 -7.99
CA ILE A 54 -11.86 -13.34 -6.56
C ILE A 54 -10.51 -14.03 -6.36
N LEU A 55 -9.57 -13.37 -5.70
CA LEU A 55 -8.21 -13.88 -5.47
C LEU A 55 -8.10 -14.49 -4.07
N LEU A 56 -7.32 -15.56 -3.96
CA LEU A 56 -7.09 -16.31 -2.72
C LEU A 56 -5.59 -16.49 -2.49
N GLU A 57 -5.08 -15.93 -1.41
CA GLU A 57 -3.76 -16.24 -0.88
C GLU A 57 -3.86 -17.38 0.13
N TYR A 58 -2.80 -18.18 0.26
CA TYR A 58 -2.75 -19.34 1.18
C TYR A 58 -1.33 -19.78 1.50
N ASP A 59 -0.31 -18.99 1.16
CA ASP A 59 1.05 -19.21 1.65
C ASP A 59 1.17 -18.81 3.12
N ALA A 60 2.22 -19.30 3.78
CA ALA A 60 2.52 -19.06 5.18
C ALA A 60 3.95 -18.54 5.32
N LEU A 61 4.22 -17.90 6.45
CA LEU A 61 5.56 -17.40 6.78
C LEU A 61 6.41 -18.50 7.43
N PRO A 62 7.73 -18.53 7.17
CA PRO A 62 8.65 -19.43 7.86
C PRO A 62 8.52 -19.30 9.38
N GLU A 63 8.50 -20.43 10.09
CA GLU A 63 8.54 -20.54 11.56
C GLU A 63 7.33 -20.00 12.35
N ILE A 64 6.52 -19.12 11.76
CA ILE A 64 5.37 -18.49 12.41
C ILE A 64 4.04 -18.82 11.72
N GLY A 65 4.01 -19.59 10.63
CA GLY A 65 2.76 -20.07 10.04
C GLY A 65 1.95 -18.95 9.38
N HIS A 66 0.61 -19.01 9.45
CA HIS A 66 -0.27 -18.00 8.85
C HIS A 66 -0.34 -16.69 9.67
N ALA A 67 0.82 -16.14 10.05
CA ALA A 67 0.91 -14.89 10.80
C ALA A 67 0.41 -13.66 10.01
N CYS A 68 0.10 -13.79 8.73
CA CYS A 68 -0.57 -12.77 7.91
C CYS A 68 -2.06 -13.06 7.67
N GLY A 69 -2.56 -14.22 8.11
CA GLY A 69 -3.96 -14.62 8.00
C GLY A 69 -4.38 -15.10 6.60
N HIS A 70 -3.44 -15.57 5.77
CA HIS A 70 -3.76 -16.03 4.40
C HIS A 70 -4.75 -17.22 4.39
N ASN A 71 -4.79 -18.03 5.45
CA ASN A 71 -5.85 -19.02 5.65
C ASN A 71 -7.26 -18.38 5.62
N LEU A 72 -7.45 -17.23 6.27
CA LEU A 72 -8.73 -16.51 6.29
C LEU A 72 -8.98 -15.73 4.98
N ILE A 73 -7.93 -15.34 4.24
CA ILE A 73 -8.07 -14.76 2.89
C ILE A 73 -8.64 -15.82 1.95
N ALA A 74 -8.04 -17.02 1.94
CA ALA A 74 -8.56 -18.15 1.17
C ALA A 74 -10.00 -18.49 1.56
N GLU A 75 -10.28 -18.58 2.86
CA GLU A 75 -11.61 -18.91 3.37
C GLU A 75 -12.67 -17.90 2.93
N ALA A 76 -12.46 -16.61 3.19
CA ALA A 76 -13.40 -15.55 2.83
C ALA A 76 -13.62 -15.47 1.31
N GLY A 77 -12.54 -15.59 0.54
CA GLY A 77 -12.60 -15.59 -0.93
C GLY A 77 -13.37 -16.78 -1.48
N LEU A 78 -13.13 -17.98 -0.94
CA LEU A 78 -13.82 -19.20 -1.36
C LEU A 78 -15.30 -19.16 -0.97
N ALA A 79 -15.62 -18.73 0.25
CA ALA A 79 -16.99 -18.54 0.71
C ALA A 79 -17.75 -17.55 -0.19
N ALA A 80 -17.11 -16.44 -0.55
CA ALA A 80 -17.67 -15.47 -1.48
C ALA A 80 -17.95 -16.09 -2.86
N ALA A 81 -16.98 -16.83 -3.41
CA ALA A 81 -17.12 -17.49 -4.70
C ALA A 81 -18.27 -18.52 -4.72
N ILE A 82 -18.41 -19.32 -3.67
CA ILE A 82 -19.50 -20.30 -3.53
C ILE A 82 -20.86 -19.57 -3.48
N ALA A 83 -20.97 -18.50 -2.69
CA ALA A 83 -22.21 -17.72 -2.59
C ALA A 83 -22.58 -17.05 -3.93
N VAL A 84 -21.60 -16.49 -4.64
CA VAL A 84 -21.82 -15.90 -5.97
C VAL A 84 -22.27 -16.96 -6.97
N LYS A 85 -21.61 -18.13 -6.98
CA LYS A 85 -22.00 -19.26 -7.84
C LYS A 85 -23.46 -19.65 -7.60
N ALA A 86 -23.84 -19.87 -6.34
CA ALA A 86 -25.21 -20.25 -5.98
C ALA A 86 -26.23 -19.20 -6.45
N ALA A 87 -25.97 -17.91 -6.21
CA ALA A 87 -26.84 -16.83 -6.66
C ALA A 87 -26.96 -16.78 -8.20
N MET A 88 -25.85 -17.00 -8.93
CA MET A 88 -25.85 -17.06 -10.40
C MET A 88 -26.59 -18.29 -10.98
N GLU A 89 -26.70 -19.38 -10.20
CA GLU A 89 -27.49 -20.56 -10.58
C GLU A 89 -29.00 -20.31 -10.37
N GLU A 90 -29.37 -19.56 -9.34
CA GLU A 90 -30.77 -19.22 -9.04
C GLU A 90 -31.33 -18.06 -9.88
N ASP A 91 -30.55 -17.01 -10.11
CA ASP A 91 -30.97 -15.78 -10.78
C ASP A 91 -30.44 -15.74 -12.22
N ALA A 92 -31.30 -16.09 -13.18
CA ALA A 92 -30.95 -16.15 -14.60
C ALA A 92 -30.59 -14.79 -15.23
N ASP A 93 -30.88 -13.66 -14.56
CA ASP A 93 -30.51 -12.32 -15.02
C ASP A 93 -29.06 -11.97 -14.67
N LEU A 94 -28.40 -12.74 -13.80
CA LEU A 94 -26.98 -12.63 -13.51
C LEU A 94 -26.14 -13.18 -14.66
N LYS A 95 -25.73 -12.27 -15.55
CA LYS A 95 -24.84 -12.55 -16.68
C LYS A 95 -23.40 -12.23 -16.30
N GLY A 96 -22.46 -13.05 -16.75
CA GLY A 96 -21.03 -12.85 -16.53
C GLY A 96 -20.29 -14.14 -16.24
N LYS A 97 -19.01 -13.98 -15.87
CA LYS A 97 -18.10 -15.06 -15.52
C LYS A 97 -17.46 -14.76 -14.18
N LEU A 98 -17.64 -15.68 -13.23
CA LEU A 98 -16.90 -15.70 -11.98
C LEU A 98 -15.57 -16.43 -12.21
N VAL A 99 -14.47 -15.81 -11.80
CA VAL A 99 -13.14 -16.42 -11.80
C VAL A 99 -12.62 -16.46 -10.37
N VAL A 100 -12.09 -17.61 -9.97
CA VAL A 100 -11.48 -17.83 -8.66
C VAL A 100 -10.03 -18.19 -8.91
N MET A 101 -9.10 -17.39 -8.39
CA MET A 101 -7.68 -17.59 -8.61
C MET A 101 -6.95 -17.82 -7.30
N GLY A 102 -6.32 -18.99 -7.21
CA GLY A 102 -5.39 -19.28 -6.13
C GLY A 102 -4.02 -18.72 -6.43
N THR A 103 -3.57 -17.76 -5.63
CA THR A 103 -2.36 -16.97 -5.83
C THR A 103 -1.33 -17.28 -4.74
N PRO A 104 -0.33 -18.14 -4.99
CA PRO A 104 0.67 -18.51 -3.98
C PRO A 104 1.75 -17.42 -3.82
N ALA A 105 2.57 -17.56 -2.78
CA ALA A 105 3.86 -16.86 -2.62
C ALA A 105 3.78 -15.32 -2.58
N GLU A 106 2.78 -14.75 -1.89
CA GLU A 106 2.68 -13.30 -1.70
C GLU A 106 3.73 -12.77 -0.72
N GLU A 107 4.18 -13.55 0.27
CA GLU A 107 5.08 -13.06 1.34
C GLU A 107 6.54 -12.79 0.88
N GLY A 108 6.82 -12.94 -0.41
CA GLY A 108 8.12 -12.56 -0.98
C GLY A 108 8.43 -13.15 -2.35
N GLY A 109 7.61 -14.08 -2.84
CA GLY A 109 7.79 -14.70 -4.16
C GLY A 109 7.03 -14.01 -5.30
N GLY A 110 6.25 -12.96 -5.02
CA GLY A 110 5.54 -12.17 -6.02
C GLY A 110 4.62 -13.01 -6.91
N GLY A 111 3.94 -14.02 -6.37
CA GLY A 111 3.24 -15.00 -7.21
C GLY A 111 2.22 -14.37 -8.15
N LYS A 112 1.47 -13.34 -7.75
CA LYS A 112 0.54 -12.64 -8.65
C LYS A 112 1.25 -11.92 -9.79
N ILE A 113 2.46 -11.43 -9.59
CA ILE A 113 3.28 -10.81 -10.64
C ILE A 113 3.57 -11.85 -11.71
N ARG A 114 4.00 -13.05 -11.30
CA ARG A 114 4.26 -14.13 -12.25
C ARG A 114 3.01 -14.59 -12.96
N LEU A 115 1.88 -14.72 -12.26
CA LEU A 115 0.58 -15.04 -12.87
C LEU A 115 0.14 -13.97 -13.88
N LEU A 116 0.40 -12.70 -13.59
CA LEU A 116 0.13 -11.57 -14.46
C LEU A 116 0.96 -11.62 -15.76
N GLU A 117 2.27 -11.85 -15.66
CA GLU A 117 3.17 -12.02 -16.82
C GLU A 117 2.75 -13.18 -17.74
N LEU A 118 2.16 -14.21 -17.15
CA LEU A 118 1.70 -15.41 -17.83
C LEU A 118 0.28 -15.28 -18.40
N GLY A 119 -0.34 -14.09 -18.33
CA GLY A 119 -1.65 -13.82 -18.93
C GLY A 119 -2.84 -14.33 -18.11
N ALA A 120 -2.67 -14.74 -16.85
CA ALA A 120 -3.78 -15.30 -16.05
C ALA A 120 -4.93 -14.31 -15.80
N PHE A 121 -4.62 -13.01 -15.87
CA PHE A 121 -5.55 -11.90 -15.68
C PHE A 121 -6.13 -11.36 -17.00
N GLU A 122 -5.80 -11.97 -18.14
CA GLU A 122 -6.40 -11.58 -19.43
C GLU A 122 -7.91 -11.82 -19.42
N GLY A 123 -8.65 -10.82 -19.90
CA GLY A 123 -10.12 -10.85 -19.94
C GLY A 123 -10.80 -10.71 -18.58
N ILE A 124 -10.07 -10.39 -17.49
CA ILE A 124 -10.66 -10.02 -16.21
C ILE A 124 -11.02 -8.53 -16.22
N ASP A 125 -12.28 -8.21 -15.90
CA ASP A 125 -12.77 -6.83 -15.87
C ASP A 125 -12.64 -6.16 -14.50
N ALA A 126 -12.66 -6.93 -13.42
CA ALA A 126 -12.43 -6.48 -12.05
C ALA A 126 -11.85 -7.61 -11.19
N ALA A 127 -10.97 -7.29 -10.24
CA ALA A 127 -10.39 -8.25 -9.30
C ALA A 127 -10.64 -7.81 -7.85
N MET A 128 -10.98 -8.74 -6.96
CA MET A 128 -11.28 -8.42 -5.56
C MET A 128 -10.60 -9.41 -4.62
N MET A 129 -10.13 -8.89 -3.50
CA MET A 129 -9.54 -9.64 -2.40
C MET A 129 -9.82 -8.91 -1.08
N VAL A 130 -9.74 -9.62 0.03
CA VAL A 130 -9.86 -9.07 1.38
C VAL A 130 -8.72 -9.56 2.26
N HIS A 131 -8.35 -8.80 3.28
CA HIS A 131 -7.24 -9.11 4.17
C HIS A 131 -7.65 -9.02 5.65
N PRO A 132 -7.39 -10.03 6.48
CA PRO A 132 -7.57 -9.90 7.92
C PRO A 132 -6.48 -9.01 8.51
N ALA A 133 -6.85 -8.14 9.43
CA ALA A 133 -5.92 -7.31 10.17
C ALA A 133 -6.46 -7.04 11.58
N LYS A 134 -5.74 -6.24 12.37
CA LYS A 134 -6.23 -5.74 13.65
C LYS A 134 -7.29 -4.63 13.49
N ILE A 135 -7.35 -4.01 12.32
CA ILE A 135 -8.20 -2.85 12.01
C ILE A 135 -9.04 -3.08 10.75
N THR A 136 -10.14 -2.36 10.61
CA THR A 136 -10.97 -2.37 9.40
C THR A 136 -10.61 -1.17 8.53
N ASN A 137 -10.16 -1.40 7.29
CA ASN A 137 -9.85 -0.32 6.35
C ASN A 137 -10.26 -0.69 4.91
N PHE A 138 -11.24 0.05 4.37
CA PHE A 138 -11.73 -0.16 3.01
C PHE A 138 -10.90 0.51 1.93
N PHE A 139 -10.01 1.44 2.29
CA PHE A 139 -9.12 2.19 1.39
C PHE A 139 -7.65 2.08 1.80
N PRO A 140 -7.11 0.88 1.98
CA PRO A 140 -5.74 0.73 2.44
C PRO A 140 -4.77 1.29 1.40
N ARG A 141 -3.69 1.88 1.89
CA ARG A 141 -2.54 2.31 1.08
C ARG A 141 -1.42 1.33 1.31
N THR A 142 -0.85 0.77 0.25
CA THR A 142 0.33 -0.10 0.35
C THR A 142 1.52 0.57 -0.32
N LEU A 143 2.72 0.14 0.05
CA LEU A 143 3.96 0.72 -0.46
C LEU A 143 4.49 -0.12 -1.63
N CYS A 144 5.08 0.55 -2.62
CA CYS A 144 6.01 -0.12 -3.54
C CYS A 144 7.17 -0.72 -2.74
N ASN A 145 7.72 -1.85 -3.17
CA ASN A 145 8.84 -2.51 -2.51
C ASN A 145 9.82 -3.15 -3.50
N VAL A 146 11.12 -2.98 -3.25
CA VAL A 146 12.19 -3.73 -3.93
C VAL A 146 13.20 -4.24 -2.92
N ARG A 147 13.78 -5.41 -3.21
CA ARG A 147 14.84 -6.05 -2.42
C ARG A 147 16.14 -6.06 -3.20
N TYR A 148 17.20 -5.55 -2.60
CA TYR A 148 18.57 -5.59 -3.12
C TYR A 148 19.38 -6.69 -2.43
N SER A 149 20.20 -7.38 -3.21
CA SER A 149 21.36 -8.12 -2.75
C SER A 149 22.60 -7.31 -3.10
N VAL A 150 23.38 -6.95 -2.08
CA VAL A 150 24.62 -6.17 -2.21
C VAL A 150 25.79 -7.06 -1.78
N GLN A 151 26.81 -7.15 -2.62
CA GLN A 151 27.97 -8.01 -2.41
C GLN A 151 29.24 -7.17 -2.52
N TYR A 152 30.03 -7.15 -1.45
CA TYR A 152 31.33 -6.52 -1.40
C TYR A 152 32.41 -7.56 -1.61
N LYS A 153 33.40 -7.22 -2.44
CA LYS A 153 34.58 -8.03 -2.68
C LYS A 153 35.84 -7.21 -2.36
N GLY A 154 36.65 -7.77 -1.47
CA GLY A 154 37.93 -7.23 -1.03
C GLY A 154 39.05 -8.24 -1.24
N LYS A 155 39.98 -8.31 -0.29
CA LYS A 155 41.17 -9.16 -0.35
C LYS A 155 41.59 -9.57 1.06
N GLU A 156 41.80 -10.87 1.27
CA GLU A 156 42.26 -11.40 2.55
C GLU A 156 43.69 -10.94 2.86
N ALA A 157 43.97 -10.80 4.16
CA ALA A 157 45.30 -10.65 4.72
C ALA A 157 45.29 -11.13 6.18
N HIS A 158 46.47 -11.41 6.73
CA HIS A 158 46.57 -11.72 8.16
C HIS A 158 46.34 -10.44 8.98
N ALA A 159 45.23 -10.38 9.71
CA ALA A 159 44.75 -9.14 10.33
C ALA A 159 45.76 -8.52 11.31
N GLY A 160 46.52 -9.36 12.04
CA GLY A 160 47.52 -8.89 13.00
C GLY A 160 48.94 -8.71 12.45
N ALA A 161 49.24 -9.16 11.23
CA ALA A 161 50.62 -9.21 10.74
C ALA A 161 50.87 -8.34 9.51
N CYS A 162 49.92 -8.31 8.57
CA CYS A 162 50.03 -7.54 7.34
C CYS A 162 48.68 -6.95 6.86
N PRO A 163 47.92 -6.26 7.73
CA PRO A 163 46.59 -5.75 7.36
C PRO A 163 46.59 -4.78 6.17
N TRP A 164 47.69 -4.06 5.91
CA TRP A 164 47.83 -3.14 4.77
C TRP A 164 47.78 -3.82 3.39
N GLU A 165 48.03 -5.14 3.33
CA GLU A 165 47.91 -5.93 2.11
C GLU A 165 46.46 -6.31 1.77
N GLY A 166 45.53 -6.14 2.72
CA GLY A 166 44.14 -6.54 2.61
C GLY A 166 43.20 -5.42 2.15
N ARG A 167 41.96 -5.80 1.82
CA ARG A 167 40.82 -4.90 1.60
C ARG A 167 39.62 -5.50 2.32
N ASN A 168 39.14 -4.84 3.36
CA ASN A 168 38.17 -5.41 4.27
C ASN A 168 36.73 -5.23 3.77
N ALA A 169 36.13 -6.29 3.25
CA ALA A 169 34.76 -6.28 2.74
C ALA A 169 33.72 -6.13 3.87
N LEU A 170 34.01 -6.59 5.10
CA LEU A 170 33.13 -6.37 6.25
C LEU A 170 33.06 -4.88 6.59
N ASP A 171 34.20 -4.18 6.58
CA ASP A 171 34.22 -2.74 6.83
C ASP A 171 33.39 -1.99 5.76
N ALA A 172 33.44 -2.43 4.50
CA ALA A 172 32.60 -1.88 3.44
C ALA A 172 31.09 -2.05 3.75
N ALA A 173 30.67 -3.25 4.17
CA ALA A 173 29.28 -3.51 4.55
C ALA A 173 28.85 -2.68 5.78
N VAL A 174 29.71 -2.55 6.79
CA VAL A 174 29.44 -1.74 7.99
C VAL A 174 29.35 -0.25 7.64
N SER A 175 30.28 0.27 6.83
CA SER A 175 30.23 1.65 6.34
C SER A 175 28.95 1.91 5.54
N CYS A 176 28.54 0.97 4.67
CA CYS A 176 27.28 1.06 3.96
C CYS A 176 26.07 1.13 4.92
N TYR A 177 26.05 0.30 5.96
CA TYR A 177 24.99 0.32 6.97
C TYR A 177 24.92 1.67 7.70
N LEU A 178 26.06 2.27 8.03
CA LEU A 178 26.15 3.60 8.64
C LEU A 178 25.68 4.70 7.68
N ASN A 179 26.07 4.64 6.41
CA ASN A 179 25.61 5.58 5.38
C ASN A 179 24.07 5.52 5.24
N ILE A 180 23.49 4.32 5.25
CA ILE A 180 22.03 4.13 5.26
C ILE A 180 21.40 4.72 6.54
N ALA A 181 22.04 4.54 7.70
CA ALA A 181 21.55 5.10 8.95
C ALA A 181 21.49 6.64 8.91
N GLN A 182 22.52 7.29 8.36
CA GLN A 182 22.55 8.75 8.16
C GLN A 182 21.53 9.21 7.11
N LEU A 183 21.38 8.45 6.01
CA LEU A 183 20.40 8.74 4.96
C LEU A 183 18.97 8.85 5.51
N ARG A 184 18.61 8.06 6.53
CA ARG A 184 17.26 8.04 7.14
C ARG A 184 16.78 9.40 7.65
N GLN A 185 17.69 10.28 8.13
CA GLN A 185 17.33 11.64 8.57
C GLN A 185 16.73 12.48 7.44
N HIS A 186 17.07 12.16 6.19
CA HIS A 186 16.69 12.93 5.01
C HIS A 186 15.68 12.21 4.11
N LEU A 187 14.98 11.21 4.66
CA LEU A 187 13.90 10.51 3.97
C LEU A 187 12.55 11.13 4.30
N LYS A 188 11.60 11.04 3.37
CA LYS A 188 10.21 11.38 3.68
C LYS A 188 9.68 10.43 4.77
N PRO A 189 8.77 10.86 5.65
CA PRO A 189 8.20 9.99 6.70
C PRO A 189 7.61 8.68 6.17
N SER A 190 7.07 8.71 4.94
CA SER A 190 6.47 7.55 4.26
C SER A 190 7.46 6.61 3.59
N TRP A 191 8.74 6.98 3.48
CA TRP A 191 9.78 6.14 2.87
C TRP A 191 10.43 5.25 3.94
N LYS A 192 10.80 4.03 3.57
CA LYS A 192 11.48 3.10 4.48
C LYS A 192 12.69 2.45 3.80
N ILE A 193 13.76 2.27 4.56
CA ILE A 193 14.94 1.50 4.20
C ILE A 193 15.33 0.58 5.36
N GLN A 194 15.30 -0.73 5.12
CA GLN A 194 15.75 -1.75 6.07
C GLN A 194 16.94 -2.48 5.47
N ALA A 195 17.92 -2.84 6.29
CA ALA A 195 19.12 -3.53 5.83
C ALA A 195 19.57 -4.55 6.87
N ILE A 196 20.20 -5.63 6.42
CA ILE A 196 20.92 -6.59 7.26
C ILE A 196 22.23 -6.99 6.57
N ILE A 197 23.23 -7.38 7.36
CA ILE A 197 24.45 -8.03 6.87
C ILE A 197 24.24 -9.53 6.99
N THR A 198 24.15 -10.23 5.86
CA THR A 198 23.88 -11.67 5.81
C THR A 198 25.16 -12.50 5.91
N LYS A 199 26.30 -11.91 5.54
CA LYS A 199 27.63 -12.53 5.62
C LYS A 199 28.70 -11.46 5.84
N GLY A 200 29.63 -11.71 6.77
CA GLY A 200 30.58 -10.70 7.22
C GLY A 200 31.97 -11.23 7.59
N GLY A 201 32.39 -12.38 7.07
CA GLY A 201 33.64 -13.05 7.45
C GLY A 201 33.43 -14.28 8.32
N THR A 202 34.53 -14.99 8.59
CA THR A 202 34.52 -16.31 9.26
C THR A 202 35.24 -16.30 10.61
N ILE A 203 36.44 -15.73 10.67
CA ILE A 203 37.26 -15.67 11.88
C ILE A 203 37.98 -14.31 12.00
N PRO A 204 38.19 -13.77 13.23
CA PRO A 204 38.69 -12.40 13.41
C PRO A 204 40.13 -12.13 12.96
N ASN A 205 40.98 -13.16 12.85
CA ASN A 205 42.39 -13.01 12.48
C ASN A 205 42.65 -12.98 10.96
N ILE A 206 41.59 -13.09 10.15
CA ILE A 206 41.64 -12.95 8.69
C ILE A 206 40.81 -11.74 8.29
N ILE A 207 41.39 -10.82 7.52
CA ILE A 207 40.63 -9.72 6.91
C ILE A 207 39.58 -10.30 5.94
N PRO A 208 38.26 -10.04 6.12
CA PRO A 208 37.24 -10.58 5.24
C PRO A 208 37.37 -10.06 3.80
N SER A 209 37.47 -10.97 2.82
CA SER A 209 37.46 -10.64 1.38
C SER A 209 36.07 -10.57 0.78
N ALA A 210 35.03 -11.00 1.51
CA ALA A 210 33.66 -10.96 1.03
C ALA A 210 32.70 -10.63 2.16
N ALA A 211 31.72 -9.78 1.86
CA ALA A 211 30.58 -9.49 2.72
C ALA A 211 29.32 -9.29 1.88
N GLU A 212 28.17 -9.63 2.45
CA GLU A 212 26.89 -9.59 1.75
C GLU A 212 25.85 -8.89 2.62
N MET A 213 25.00 -8.09 1.98
CA MET A 213 23.87 -7.40 2.61
C MET A 213 22.59 -7.64 1.83
N GLU A 214 21.47 -7.63 2.55
CA GLU A 214 20.15 -7.44 1.95
C GLU A 214 19.55 -6.12 2.37
N VAL A 215 18.96 -5.41 1.41
CA VAL A 215 18.38 -4.08 1.63
C VAL A 215 16.98 -4.02 1.01
N HIS A 216 15.98 -3.64 1.81
CA HIS A 216 14.62 -3.41 1.37
C HIS A 216 14.35 -1.91 1.27
N LEU A 217 13.76 -1.49 0.15
CA LEU A 217 13.37 -0.10 -0.09
C LEU A 217 11.86 -0.02 -0.32
N ARG A 218 11.19 0.88 0.40
CA ARG A 218 9.73 1.08 0.27
C ARG A 218 9.36 2.55 0.13
N THR A 219 8.45 2.84 -0.79
CA THR A 219 7.91 4.19 -1.02
C THR A 219 6.44 4.15 -1.44
N PRO A 220 5.67 5.24 -1.26
CA PRO A 220 4.27 5.31 -1.71
C PRO A 220 4.07 5.16 -3.22
N THR A 221 5.08 5.52 -4.02
CA THR A 221 4.99 5.46 -5.49
C THR A 221 6.27 4.96 -6.13
N ARG A 222 6.15 4.38 -7.34
CA ARG A 222 7.29 3.93 -8.16
C ARG A 222 8.27 5.07 -8.51
N ASN A 223 7.78 6.29 -8.72
CA ASN A 223 8.65 7.43 -9.02
C ASN A 223 9.52 7.80 -7.82
N GLU A 224 8.94 7.83 -6.63
CA GLU A 224 9.70 8.03 -5.40
C GLU A 224 10.68 6.88 -5.14
N LEU A 225 10.30 5.65 -5.50
CA LEU A 225 11.18 4.49 -5.35
C LEU A 225 12.46 4.66 -6.16
N LYS A 226 12.37 5.18 -7.39
CA LYS A 226 13.54 5.49 -8.22
C LYS A 226 14.49 6.46 -7.53
N VAL A 227 13.95 7.50 -6.89
CA VAL A 227 14.76 8.49 -6.16
C VAL A 227 15.43 7.85 -4.94
N LEU A 228 14.69 7.06 -4.13
CA LEU A 228 15.26 6.37 -2.98
C LEU A 228 16.34 5.36 -3.41
N ARG A 229 16.13 4.64 -4.51
CA ARG A 229 17.10 3.69 -5.08
C ARG A 229 18.42 4.37 -5.40
N THR A 230 18.40 5.48 -6.15
CA THR A 230 19.63 6.22 -6.49
C THR A 230 20.42 6.62 -5.23
N ARG A 231 19.71 7.06 -4.18
CA ARG A 231 20.36 7.43 -2.90
C ARG A 231 20.94 6.22 -2.17
N ALA A 232 20.22 5.10 -2.15
CA ALA A 232 20.71 3.86 -1.54
C ALA A 232 21.92 3.28 -2.30
N GLU A 233 21.88 3.25 -3.63
CA GLU A 233 22.97 2.79 -4.48
C GLU A 233 24.24 3.63 -4.32
N ALA A 234 24.09 4.94 -4.06
CA ALA A 234 25.21 5.81 -3.68
C ALA A 234 25.83 5.41 -2.32
N CYS A 235 25.02 4.99 -1.33
CA CYS A 235 25.54 4.44 -0.08
C CYS A 235 26.33 3.14 -0.32
N PHE A 236 25.84 2.27 -1.21
CA PHE A 236 26.50 1.00 -1.53
C PHE A 236 27.88 1.24 -2.15
N THR A 237 27.91 2.14 -3.13
CA THR A 237 29.11 2.46 -3.93
C THR A 237 30.15 3.22 -3.13
N SER A 238 29.74 4.24 -2.35
CA SER A 238 30.67 5.03 -1.54
C SER A 238 31.42 4.20 -0.49
N ALA A 239 30.75 3.21 0.11
CA ALA A 239 31.38 2.33 1.09
C ALA A 239 32.45 1.41 0.47
N ALA A 240 32.22 0.91 -0.74
CA ALA A 240 33.23 0.18 -1.51
C ALA A 240 34.43 1.07 -1.84
N THR A 241 34.16 2.27 -2.38
CA THR A 241 35.22 3.24 -2.72
C THR A 241 36.08 3.59 -1.51
N ALA A 242 35.47 3.91 -0.37
CA ALA A 242 36.18 4.32 0.84
C ALA A 242 37.10 3.22 1.40
N THR A 243 36.74 1.95 1.21
CA THR A 243 37.50 0.79 1.72
C THR A 243 38.41 0.15 0.68
N GLY A 244 38.41 0.67 -0.56
CA GLY A 244 39.14 0.08 -1.69
C GLY A 244 38.62 -1.30 -2.08
N CYS A 245 37.35 -1.59 -1.80
CA CYS A 245 36.66 -2.81 -2.22
C CYS A 245 35.89 -2.59 -3.53
N GLU A 246 35.50 -3.69 -4.17
CA GLU A 246 34.53 -3.70 -5.26
C GLU A 246 33.13 -3.96 -4.68
N VAL A 247 32.10 -3.43 -5.33
CA VAL A 247 30.70 -3.75 -5.00
C VAL A 247 29.94 -4.19 -6.23
N GLN A 248 29.12 -5.22 -6.07
CA GLN A 248 28.10 -5.62 -7.03
C GLN A 248 26.76 -5.60 -6.30
N PHE A 249 25.74 -5.03 -6.92
CA PHE A 249 24.40 -5.07 -6.38
C PHE A 249 23.38 -5.28 -7.48
N ARG A 250 22.33 -6.01 -7.13
CA ARG A 250 21.18 -6.26 -7.99
C ARG A 250 19.93 -6.21 -7.14
N TYR A 251 18.83 -5.77 -7.72
CA TYR A 251 17.53 -5.89 -7.11
C TYR A 251 16.66 -6.85 -7.91
N ASP A 252 15.74 -7.49 -7.21
CA ASP A 252 14.78 -8.39 -7.82
C ASP A 252 13.66 -7.58 -8.49
N GLU A 253 13.87 -7.24 -9.76
CA GLU A 253 12.87 -6.50 -10.53
C GLU A 253 11.62 -7.34 -10.83
N ALA A 254 11.79 -8.66 -11.00
CA ALA A 254 10.69 -9.57 -11.30
C ALA A 254 9.72 -9.69 -10.11
N ASN A 255 10.22 -9.56 -8.88
CA ASN A 255 9.40 -9.57 -7.65
C ASN A 255 9.22 -8.17 -7.03
N ALA A 256 9.33 -7.10 -7.82
CA ALA A 256 9.08 -5.74 -7.34
C ALA A 256 7.58 -5.48 -7.13
N TYR A 257 7.20 -5.04 -5.93
CA TYR A 257 5.79 -4.81 -5.60
C TYR A 257 5.42 -3.37 -5.95
N GLU A 258 4.25 -3.20 -6.56
CA GLU A 258 3.65 -1.89 -6.78
C GLU A 258 2.77 -1.47 -5.60
N ASN A 259 2.55 -0.16 -5.48
CA ASN A 259 1.55 0.36 -4.55
C ASN A 259 0.14 -0.03 -5.02
N LEU A 260 -0.77 -0.25 -4.07
CA LEU A 260 -2.16 -0.56 -4.39
C LEU A 260 -2.88 0.69 -4.95
N ILE A 261 -3.58 0.50 -6.07
CA ILE A 261 -4.51 1.47 -6.64
C ILE A 261 -5.94 0.97 -6.38
N THR A 262 -6.50 1.34 -5.24
CA THR A 262 -7.86 0.96 -4.86
C THR A 262 -8.89 1.59 -5.79
N ASN A 263 -9.74 0.75 -6.39
CA ASN A 263 -10.90 1.22 -7.14
C ASN A 263 -11.96 1.74 -6.14
N LYS A 264 -12.24 3.03 -6.18
CA LYS A 264 -13.08 3.70 -5.18
C LYS A 264 -14.55 3.35 -5.35
N VAL A 265 -15.00 3.10 -6.58
CA VAL A 265 -16.37 2.65 -6.85
C VAL A 265 -16.61 1.30 -6.19
N LEU A 266 -15.73 0.32 -6.45
CA LEU A 266 -15.81 -1.00 -5.81
C LEU A 266 -15.67 -0.91 -4.28
N ALA A 267 -14.71 -0.14 -3.78
CA ALA A 267 -14.45 -0.02 -2.35
C ALA A 267 -15.61 0.67 -1.60
N ASN A 268 -16.28 1.65 -2.22
CA ASN A 268 -17.48 2.27 -1.64
C ASN A 268 -18.66 1.30 -1.59
N ILE A 269 -18.89 0.52 -2.66
CA ILE A 269 -19.93 -0.53 -2.66
C ILE A 269 -19.64 -1.57 -1.58
N PHE A 270 -18.38 -1.99 -1.47
CA PHE A 270 -17.91 -2.92 -0.45
C PHE A 270 -18.12 -2.36 0.96
N LYS A 271 -17.72 -1.10 1.20
CA LYS A 271 -17.93 -0.38 2.45
C LYS A 271 -19.42 -0.33 2.83
N GLU A 272 -20.29 0.06 1.90
CA GLU A 272 -21.74 0.14 2.14
C GLU A 272 -22.32 -1.20 2.60
N TYR A 273 -21.93 -2.32 1.97
CA TYR A 273 -22.37 -3.64 2.40
C TYR A 273 -21.76 -4.07 3.73
N ALA A 274 -20.49 -3.76 3.99
CA ALA A 274 -19.85 -4.05 5.27
C ALA A 274 -20.53 -3.32 6.43
N GLU A 275 -20.79 -2.02 6.29
CA GLU A 275 -21.46 -1.18 7.29
C GLU A 275 -22.90 -1.64 7.53
N ARG A 276 -23.63 -2.00 6.47
CA ARG A 276 -24.99 -2.58 6.59
C ARG A 276 -25.04 -3.88 7.36
N LEU A 277 -23.98 -4.69 7.30
CA LEU A 277 -23.86 -5.93 8.04
C LEU A 277 -23.24 -5.73 9.43
N GLY A 278 -22.96 -4.50 9.84
CA GLY A 278 -22.47 -4.15 11.17
C GLY A 278 -20.94 -4.11 11.31
N LEU A 279 -20.19 -4.34 10.22
CA LEU A 279 -18.73 -4.23 10.24
C LEU A 279 -18.30 -2.78 9.95
N ASN A 280 -18.23 -2.00 11.03
CA ASN A 280 -17.80 -0.61 10.97
C ASN A 280 -16.31 -0.47 11.32
N ARG A 281 -15.70 0.60 10.80
CA ARG A 281 -14.37 1.06 11.22
C ARG A 281 -14.44 1.58 12.65
N ARG A 282 -13.40 1.34 13.46
CA ARG A 282 -13.39 1.87 14.83
C ARG A 282 -13.02 3.37 14.83
N PRO A 283 -13.55 4.18 15.75
CA PRO A 283 -13.12 5.56 15.93
C PRO A 283 -11.59 5.64 16.12
N GLY A 284 -10.92 6.62 15.49
CA GLY A 284 -9.45 6.76 15.53
C GLY A 284 -8.66 5.92 14.51
N GLU A 285 -9.34 4.99 13.82
CA GLU A 285 -8.93 4.11 12.71
C GLU A 285 -8.18 4.74 11.51
N GLY A 286 -7.27 5.72 11.56
CA GLY A 286 -6.77 6.53 10.42
C GLY A 286 -6.89 5.97 8.97
N GLU A 287 -7.62 6.69 8.09
CA GLU A 287 -7.97 6.29 6.71
C GLU A 287 -6.75 6.25 5.77
N ALA A 288 -5.65 6.89 6.16
CA ALA A 288 -4.43 7.09 5.38
C ALA A 288 -3.21 6.33 5.93
N THR A 289 -3.43 5.31 6.77
CA THR A 289 -2.34 4.45 7.24
C THR A 289 -1.75 3.64 6.08
N PHE A 290 -0.43 3.75 5.90
CA PHE A 290 0.30 2.88 4.98
C PHE A 290 0.45 1.52 5.64
N PHE A 291 -0.12 0.50 5.00
CA PHE A 291 0.14 -0.90 5.30
C PHE A 291 1.43 -1.33 4.59
N GLY A 292 1.81 -2.58 4.74
CA GLY A 292 3.00 -3.15 4.12
C GLY A 292 2.98 -3.10 2.58
N SER A 293 3.49 -4.16 1.95
CA SER A 293 3.58 -4.25 0.50
C SER A 293 2.94 -5.56 0.07
N THR A 294 2.20 -5.53 -1.04
CA THR A 294 1.47 -6.69 -1.55
C THR A 294 1.53 -6.72 -3.07
N ASP A 295 1.66 -7.91 -3.64
CA ASP A 295 1.65 -8.11 -5.10
C ASP A 295 0.25 -7.90 -5.72
N MET A 296 -0.80 -7.76 -4.90
CA MET A 296 -2.12 -7.26 -5.32
C MET A 296 -2.03 -5.81 -5.85
N GLY A 297 -1.00 -5.06 -5.44
CA GLY A 297 -0.67 -3.77 -6.04
C GLY A 297 -0.40 -3.89 -7.53
N ASN A 298 0.38 -4.89 -7.95
CA ASN A 298 0.71 -5.14 -9.36
C ASN A 298 -0.55 -5.47 -10.17
N ILE A 299 -1.48 -6.26 -9.60
CA ILE A 299 -2.77 -6.55 -10.23
C ILE A 299 -3.59 -5.28 -10.39
N SER A 300 -3.68 -4.43 -9.36
CA SER A 300 -4.42 -3.17 -9.41
C SER A 300 -3.90 -2.19 -10.47
N HIS A 301 -2.65 -2.36 -10.91
CA HIS A 301 -2.05 -1.58 -12.01
C HIS A 301 -2.55 -2.02 -13.39
N VAL A 302 -3.03 -3.26 -13.55
CA VAL A 302 -3.54 -3.80 -14.82
C VAL A 302 -5.07 -3.88 -14.84
N VAL A 303 -5.68 -4.36 -13.76
CA VAL A 303 -7.13 -4.58 -13.62
C VAL A 303 -7.69 -3.66 -12.52
N PRO A 304 -8.89 -3.08 -12.66
CA PRO A 304 -9.57 -2.42 -11.54
C PRO A 304 -9.71 -3.37 -10.34
N ALA A 305 -9.20 -2.97 -9.17
CA ALA A 305 -9.13 -3.90 -8.06
C ALA A 305 -9.40 -3.26 -6.69
N ILE A 306 -9.81 -4.10 -5.73
CA ILE A 306 -9.86 -3.80 -4.30
C ILE A 306 -9.11 -4.87 -3.50
N HIS A 307 -8.53 -4.44 -2.38
CA HIS A 307 -7.89 -5.29 -1.39
C HIS A 307 -8.27 -4.74 -0.01
N CYS A 308 -9.52 -4.94 0.41
CA CYS A 308 -10.05 -4.30 1.63
C CYS A 308 -9.66 -5.06 2.89
N PHE A 309 -9.41 -4.35 3.98
CA PHE A 309 -8.95 -4.92 5.25
C PHE A 309 -10.13 -5.00 6.23
N TYR A 310 -10.23 -6.12 6.95
CA TYR A 310 -11.25 -6.32 7.97
C TYR A 310 -10.59 -6.72 9.30
N SER A 311 -11.14 -6.23 10.40
CA SER A 311 -10.62 -6.57 11.72
C SER A 311 -11.00 -7.99 12.13
N ILE A 312 -10.06 -8.70 12.74
CA ILE A 312 -10.33 -9.91 13.55
C ILE A 312 -9.92 -9.62 15.00
N PRO A 313 -10.52 -10.30 16.00
CA PRO A 313 -10.06 -10.20 17.38
C PRO A 313 -8.61 -10.67 17.51
N SER A 314 -7.69 -9.74 17.79
CA SER A 314 -6.26 -10.04 17.95
C SER A 314 -5.59 -8.99 18.84
N GLU A 315 -4.75 -9.44 19.77
CA GLU A 315 -3.88 -8.54 20.55
C GLU A 315 -2.65 -8.10 19.73
N GLY A 316 -2.14 -8.99 18.86
CA GLY A 316 -1.01 -8.75 17.96
C GLY A 316 -1.42 -8.15 16.61
N ILE A 317 -0.41 -7.71 15.86
CA ILE A 317 -0.53 -7.28 14.46
C ILE A 317 -0.01 -8.39 13.52
N ASN A 318 -0.32 -8.31 12.23
CA ASN A 318 0.20 -9.23 11.22
C ASN A 318 1.73 -9.41 11.35
N HIS A 319 2.22 -10.60 10.98
CA HIS A 319 3.61 -11.06 11.09
C HIS A 319 4.10 -11.27 12.54
N THR A 320 3.18 -11.60 13.44
CA THR A 320 3.49 -12.00 14.83
C THR A 320 2.89 -13.36 15.17
N ARG A 321 3.48 -14.06 16.14
CA ARG A 321 2.93 -15.32 16.66
C ARG A 321 1.51 -15.15 17.20
N CYS A 322 1.26 -14.04 17.90
CA CYS A 322 -0.07 -13.70 18.40
C CYS A 322 -1.13 -13.59 17.28
N PHE A 323 -0.78 -12.98 16.14
CA PHE A 323 -1.72 -12.93 15.01
C PHE A 323 -1.91 -14.29 14.33
N THR A 324 -0.91 -15.18 14.41
CA THR A 324 -1.04 -16.57 13.94
C THR A 324 -2.11 -17.29 14.73
N GLU A 325 -2.04 -17.22 16.07
CA GLU A 325 -3.03 -17.79 16.97
C GLU A 325 -4.42 -17.22 16.70
N ALA A 326 -4.54 -15.88 16.62
CA ALA A 326 -5.79 -15.20 16.31
C ALA A 326 -6.38 -15.63 14.95
N SER A 327 -5.53 -15.76 13.92
CA SER A 327 -5.98 -16.17 12.58
C SER A 327 -6.47 -17.62 12.50
N GLY A 328 -6.03 -18.47 13.43
CA GLY A 328 -6.49 -19.86 13.55
C GLY A 328 -7.63 -20.03 14.57
N ALA A 329 -8.04 -18.97 15.26
CA ALA A 329 -9.00 -19.04 16.35
C ALA A 329 -10.45 -19.01 15.84
N PRO A 330 -11.39 -19.71 16.52
CA PRO A 330 -12.83 -19.62 16.21
C PRO A 330 -13.37 -18.18 16.24
N GLU A 331 -12.78 -17.30 17.03
CA GLU A 331 -13.18 -15.90 17.19
C GLU A 331 -12.95 -15.05 15.93
N ALA A 332 -12.07 -15.48 15.02
CA ALA A 332 -11.88 -14.80 13.73
C ALA A 332 -13.03 -15.09 12.74
N GLN A 333 -13.66 -16.26 12.86
CA GLN A 333 -14.62 -16.80 11.89
C GLN A 333 -15.85 -15.91 11.66
N PRO A 334 -16.49 -15.29 12.67
CA PRO A 334 -17.65 -14.44 12.44
C PRO A 334 -17.37 -13.29 11.46
N ASN A 335 -16.23 -12.60 11.62
CA ASN A 335 -15.85 -11.50 10.73
C ASN A 335 -15.36 -12.00 9.37
N THR A 336 -14.66 -13.13 9.32
CA THR A 336 -14.22 -13.77 8.07
C THR A 336 -15.41 -14.22 7.19
N LEU A 337 -16.44 -14.83 7.78
CA LEU A 337 -17.65 -15.22 7.05
C LEU A 337 -18.49 -13.99 6.65
N LEU A 338 -18.60 -12.98 7.53
CA LEU A 338 -19.28 -11.73 7.21
C LEU A 338 -18.63 -11.03 6.02
N ILE A 339 -17.30 -10.91 6.00
CA ILE A 339 -16.59 -10.25 4.92
C ILE A 339 -16.65 -11.05 3.61
N GLY A 340 -16.69 -12.39 3.69
CA GLY A 340 -16.98 -13.25 2.54
C GLY A 340 -18.35 -12.94 1.92
N LYS A 341 -19.39 -12.71 2.74
CA LYS A 341 -20.71 -12.25 2.26
C LYS A 341 -20.64 -10.88 1.61
N VAL A 342 -19.93 -9.91 2.22
CA VAL A 342 -19.73 -8.57 1.65
C VAL A 342 -19.08 -8.67 0.27
N LEU A 343 -18.00 -9.46 0.16
CA LEU A 343 -17.28 -9.69 -1.09
C LEU A 343 -18.17 -10.31 -2.18
N ALA A 344 -19.03 -11.26 -1.81
CA ALA A 344 -20.03 -11.83 -2.70
C ALA A 344 -21.05 -10.78 -3.16
N MET A 345 -21.60 -9.98 -2.24
CA MET A 345 -22.58 -8.94 -2.56
C MET A 345 -21.98 -7.87 -3.49
N THR A 346 -20.73 -7.45 -3.25
CA THR A 346 -20.02 -6.52 -4.14
C THR A 346 -19.83 -7.13 -5.54
N THR A 347 -19.46 -8.42 -5.62
CA THR A 347 -19.32 -9.13 -6.90
C THR A 347 -20.65 -9.21 -7.65
N LEU A 348 -21.74 -9.56 -6.96
CA LEU A 348 -23.09 -9.61 -7.54
C LEU A 348 -23.56 -8.22 -8.00
N LYS A 349 -23.21 -7.16 -7.28
CA LYS A 349 -23.53 -5.78 -7.69
C LYS A 349 -22.88 -5.43 -9.03
N VAL A 350 -21.65 -5.89 -9.28
CA VAL A 350 -20.97 -5.72 -10.58
C VAL A 350 -21.68 -6.52 -11.68
N PHE A 351 -22.12 -7.76 -11.40
CA PHE A 351 -22.89 -8.55 -12.39
C PHE A 351 -24.28 -7.96 -12.70
N LYS A 352 -24.97 -7.38 -11.71
CA LYS A 352 -26.31 -6.81 -11.89
C LYS A 352 -26.33 -5.44 -12.56
N SER A 353 -25.22 -4.69 -12.53
CA SER A 353 -25.22 -3.27 -12.92
C SER A 353 -24.12 -2.96 -13.93
N PRO A 354 -24.43 -2.96 -15.25
CA PRO A 354 -23.48 -2.57 -16.29
C PRO A 354 -22.84 -1.19 -16.04
N GLN A 355 -23.60 -0.24 -15.51
CA GLN A 355 -23.14 1.11 -15.17
C GLN A 355 -22.03 1.08 -14.11
N VAL A 356 -22.13 0.20 -13.11
CA VAL A 356 -21.08 0.05 -12.08
C VAL A 356 -19.79 -0.39 -12.76
N LEU A 357 -19.83 -1.36 -13.67
CA LEU A 357 -18.63 -1.82 -14.36
C LEU A 357 -18.01 -0.72 -15.24
N GLU A 358 -18.85 0.08 -15.92
CA GLU A 358 -18.39 1.22 -16.71
C GLU A 358 -17.67 2.25 -15.83
N GLU A 359 -18.23 2.60 -14.66
CA GLU A 359 -17.61 3.52 -13.71
C GLU A 359 -16.29 2.97 -13.16
N VAL A 360 -16.25 1.68 -12.81
CA VAL A 360 -15.06 0.96 -12.35
C VAL A 360 -13.95 1.04 -13.41
N LYS A 361 -14.26 0.78 -14.67
CA LYS A 361 -13.33 0.90 -15.81
C LYS A 361 -12.94 2.35 -16.10
N LYS A 362 -13.86 3.30 -15.97
CA LYS A 362 -13.63 4.74 -16.19
C LYS A 362 -12.65 5.32 -15.17
N GLN A 363 -12.80 4.99 -13.89
CA GLN A 363 -11.84 5.41 -12.86
C GLN A 363 -10.43 4.92 -13.21
N LYS A 364 -10.29 3.66 -13.64
CA LYS A 364 -9.00 3.09 -14.01
C LYS A 364 -8.35 3.83 -15.18
N LYS A 365 -9.11 4.10 -16.25
CA LYS A 365 -8.65 4.88 -17.39
C LYS A 365 -8.21 6.29 -16.97
N ARG A 366 -8.99 6.99 -16.14
CA ARG A 366 -8.65 8.33 -15.64
C ARG A 366 -7.31 8.34 -14.91
N LEU A 367 -7.04 7.33 -14.09
CA LEU A 367 -5.77 7.19 -13.38
C LEU A 367 -4.59 6.86 -14.32
N GLN A 368 -4.83 6.14 -15.42
CA GLN A 368 -3.82 5.95 -16.48
C GLN A 368 -3.53 7.26 -17.21
N TYR A 369 -4.54 8.07 -17.58
CA TYR A 369 -4.32 9.37 -18.23
C TYR A 369 -3.61 10.38 -17.32
N LEU A 370 -3.89 10.37 -16.02
CA LEU A 370 -3.15 11.15 -15.02
C LEU A 370 -1.65 10.78 -14.96
N LYS A 371 -1.30 9.51 -15.25
CA LYS A 371 0.12 9.09 -15.39
C LYS A 371 0.78 9.62 -16.67
N PHE A 372 0.01 9.97 -17.71
CA PHE A 372 0.50 10.44 -19.01
C PHE A 372 0.34 11.96 -19.25
N GLY A 373 -0.01 12.74 -18.22
CA GLY A 373 0.15 14.20 -18.25
C GLY A 373 -0.84 14.97 -19.13
N ILE A 374 -2.04 14.46 -19.41
CA ILE A 374 -3.09 15.24 -20.09
C ILE A 374 -4.07 15.79 -19.05
N PHE A 375 -3.83 17.01 -18.60
CA PHE A 375 -4.78 17.81 -17.82
C PHE A 375 -5.78 18.49 -18.78
N LEU A 376 -7.01 17.98 -18.86
CA LEU A 376 -8.16 18.80 -19.24
C LEU A 376 -9.04 18.99 -18.01
N CYS A 377 -8.94 20.18 -17.43
CA CYS A 377 -9.66 20.58 -16.23
C CYS A 377 -11.08 21.04 -16.62
N PHE A 378 -12.09 20.26 -16.29
CA PHE A 378 -13.47 20.77 -16.15
C PHE A 378 -14.10 20.06 -14.95
N THR A 379 -14.29 20.79 -13.85
CA THR A 379 -15.19 20.34 -12.78
C THR A 379 -16.05 21.51 -12.34
N VAL A 380 -17.34 21.42 -12.66
CA VAL A 380 -18.43 22.19 -12.07
C VAL A 380 -18.71 21.60 -10.68
N HIS A 381 -18.90 22.43 -9.65
CA HIS A 381 -19.31 22.01 -8.31
C HIS A 381 -20.55 22.80 -7.86
N ILE A 382 -21.58 22.06 -7.43
CA ILE A 382 -22.79 22.57 -6.79
C ILE A 382 -22.79 22.10 -5.32
N GLN A 383 -22.81 23.10 -4.43
CA GLN A 383 -23.43 23.26 -3.09
C GLN A 383 -23.48 22.16 -2.02
N PHE A 384 -23.39 22.43 -0.70
CA PHE A 384 -22.84 23.49 0.19
C PHE A 384 -23.33 23.14 1.64
N SER A 385 -22.77 23.82 2.66
CA SER A 385 -23.20 23.95 4.09
C SER A 385 -22.39 23.06 5.06
N LEU A 386 -21.85 23.52 6.20
CA LEU A 386 -22.07 24.66 7.08
C LEU A 386 -20.69 25.13 7.60
N ILE A 387 -20.34 26.40 7.38
CA ILE A 387 -19.30 27.24 8.05
C ILE A 387 -19.01 28.34 7.01
N ASN A 388 -19.54 29.54 7.23
CA ASN A 388 -19.38 30.65 6.32
C ASN A 388 -18.07 31.41 6.62
N THR A 389 -16.95 30.91 6.06
CA THR A 389 -15.64 31.59 5.96
C THR A 389 -15.29 31.97 4.51
N GLN A 390 -16.28 31.93 3.62
CA GLN A 390 -16.04 31.77 2.19
C GLN A 390 -15.50 32.96 1.41
N SER A 391 -15.48 34.18 1.96
CA SER A 391 -14.80 35.27 1.26
C SER A 391 -13.27 35.21 1.41
N LEU A 392 -12.75 34.36 2.32
CA LEU A 392 -11.31 34.24 2.59
C LEU A 392 -10.70 32.88 2.20
N SER A 393 -11.53 31.86 1.92
CA SER A 393 -11.08 30.49 1.69
C SER A 393 -10.79 30.13 0.22
N GLN A 394 -10.98 31.05 -0.73
CA GLN A 394 -10.53 30.82 -2.11
C GLN A 394 -8.99 30.84 -2.15
N GLY A 395 -8.38 29.65 -2.04
CA GLY A 395 -6.95 29.44 -2.24
C GLY A 395 -6.19 28.82 -1.06
N MET A 396 -6.81 28.63 0.11
CA MET A 396 -6.14 28.00 1.26
C MET A 396 -6.27 26.47 1.20
N LYS A 397 -5.13 25.76 1.11
CA LYS A 397 -5.07 24.28 1.21
C LYS A 397 -4.85 23.87 2.66
N GLU A 398 -5.56 22.85 3.14
CA GLU A 398 -5.20 22.17 4.38
C GLU A 398 -3.88 21.42 4.21
N PHE A 399 -2.91 21.69 5.08
CA PHE A 399 -1.67 20.93 5.18
C PHE A 399 -1.90 19.76 6.13
N GLY A 400 -1.84 18.53 5.61
CA GLY A 400 -2.03 17.29 6.40
C GLY A 400 -0.74 16.76 7.06
N GLU A 401 0.32 17.57 7.15
CA GLU A 401 1.59 17.20 7.79
C GLU A 401 1.75 18.01 9.08
N ALA A 402 2.39 17.40 10.09
CA ALA A 402 2.65 18.06 11.35
C ALA A 402 3.46 19.35 11.13
N VAL A 403 2.98 20.45 11.70
CA VAL A 403 3.70 21.73 11.67
C VAL A 403 4.96 21.59 12.53
N PRO A 404 6.12 22.10 12.09
CA PRO A 404 7.33 22.16 12.92
C PRO A 404 7.07 22.91 14.23
N SER A 405 7.88 22.65 15.25
CA SER A 405 7.76 23.31 16.55
C SER A 405 7.75 24.83 16.45
N THR A 406 6.91 25.47 17.26
CA THR A 406 6.69 26.91 17.34
C THR A 406 6.52 27.32 18.80
N ASP A 407 6.95 28.53 19.17
CA ASP A 407 6.81 29.06 20.53
C ASP A 407 5.33 29.21 20.95
N MET A 408 4.45 29.44 19.98
CA MET A 408 2.99 29.43 20.17
C MET A 408 2.46 28.09 20.70
N GLY A 409 3.18 26.98 20.50
CA GLY A 409 2.81 25.68 21.08
C GLY A 409 2.86 25.71 22.61
N ASN A 410 3.84 26.41 23.19
CA ASN A 410 3.88 26.60 24.64
C ASN A 410 2.73 27.49 25.12
N ILE A 411 2.38 28.52 24.34
CA ILE A 411 1.27 29.44 24.67
C ILE A 411 -0.07 28.68 24.63
N SER A 412 -0.24 27.76 23.68
CA SER A 412 -1.46 26.94 23.56
C SER A 412 -1.63 25.89 24.66
N HIS A 413 -0.70 25.76 25.62
CA HIS A 413 -0.92 24.99 26.85
C HIS A 413 -1.34 25.86 28.04
N VAL A 414 -1.25 27.19 27.92
CA VAL A 414 -1.55 28.13 29.01
C VAL A 414 -2.87 28.86 28.75
N ILE A 415 -3.15 29.20 27.50
CA ILE A 415 -4.37 29.91 27.08
C ILE A 415 -4.86 29.39 25.72
N PRO A 416 -6.15 29.55 25.39
CA PRO A 416 -6.64 29.34 24.04
C PRO A 416 -5.84 30.18 23.04
N ALA A 417 -5.19 29.52 22.08
CA ALA A 417 -4.32 30.15 21.11
C ALA A 417 -4.51 29.58 19.71
N ALA A 418 -4.24 30.39 18.69
CA ALA A 418 -4.27 29.97 17.29
C ALA A 418 -3.09 30.57 16.53
N GLN A 419 -2.35 29.74 15.80
CA GLN A 419 -1.28 30.17 14.91
C GLN A 419 -1.55 29.66 13.49
N PRO A 420 -2.29 30.41 12.66
CA PRO A 420 -2.53 30.02 11.28
C PRO A 420 -1.24 30.14 10.46
N LEU A 421 -0.95 29.12 9.65
CA LEU A 421 0.08 29.18 8.62
C LEU A 421 -0.51 29.66 7.30
N TYR A 422 0.31 30.31 6.48
CA TYR A 422 -0.07 30.74 5.13
C TYR A 422 1.06 30.54 4.14
N ALA A 423 0.70 30.38 2.87
CA ALA A 423 1.64 30.10 1.81
C ALA A 423 2.30 31.38 1.27
N ILE A 424 3.62 31.40 1.28
CA ILE A 424 4.43 32.28 0.42
C ILE A 424 4.52 31.60 -0.95
N PRO A 425 4.36 32.32 -2.08
CA PRO A 425 4.43 31.72 -3.41
C PRO A 425 5.88 31.34 -3.77
N CYS A 426 6.34 30.22 -3.23
CA CYS A 426 7.67 29.66 -3.40
C CYS A 426 7.59 28.14 -3.33
N GLU A 427 8.35 27.44 -4.19
CA GLU A 427 8.44 25.98 -4.14
C GLU A 427 9.49 25.49 -3.12
N ALA A 428 10.44 26.36 -2.75
CA ALA A 428 11.48 26.03 -1.78
C ALA A 428 10.92 25.92 -0.35
N PRO A 429 11.41 24.97 0.45
CA PRO A 429 11.01 24.85 1.85
C PRO A 429 11.48 26.04 2.67
N ASN A 430 10.85 26.25 3.82
CA ASN A 430 11.33 27.18 4.84
C ASN A 430 12.79 26.89 5.23
N HIS A 431 13.49 27.90 5.75
CA HIS A 431 14.93 27.84 6.09
C HIS A 431 15.88 27.67 4.90
N THR A 432 15.46 28.02 3.69
CA THR A 432 16.33 28.13 2.52
C THR A 432 16.55 29.60 2.14
N GLU A 433 17.67 29.89 1.47
CA GLU A 433 17.93 31.24 0.93
C GLU A 433 16.86 31.65 -0.09
N GLU A 434 16.39 30.70 -0.89
CA GLU A 434 15.33 30.92 -1.88
C GLU A 434 14.01 31.31 -1.23
N PHE A 435 13.57 30.58 -0.20
CA PHE A 435 12.38 30.97 0.56
C PHE A 435 12.55 32.32 1.25
N ALA A 436 13.73 32.63 1.79
CA ALA A 436 14.01 33.92 2.42
C ALA A 436 13.96 35.09 1.42
N LYS A 437 14.34 34.86 0.15
CA LYS A 437 14.17 35.83 -0.94
C LYS A 437 12.70 35.98 -1.31
N ALA A 438 11.99 34.86 -1.49
CA ALA A 438 10.56 34.87 -1.82
C ALA A 438 9.71 35.53 -0.74
N SER A 439 10.01 35.31 0.55
CA SER A 439 9.28 35.94 1.65
C SER A 439 9.45 37.46 1.73
N ARG A 440 10.46 38.02 1.03
CA ARG A 440 10.71 39.47 0.91
C ARG A 440 10.13 40.06 -0.37
N SER A 441 9.56 39.24 -1.25
CA SER A 441 9.08 39.68 -2.55
C SER A 441 7.73 40.43 -2.43
N GLU A 442 7.38 41.20 -3.46
CA GLU A 442 6.07 41.87 -3.50
C GLU A 442 4.92 40.85 -3.56
N GLU A 443 5.13 39.70 -4.21
CA GLU A 443 4.16 38.61 -4.30
C GLU A 443 3.85 38.00 -2.92
N ALA A 444 4.78 38.05 -1.96
CA ALA A 444 4.55 37.63 -0.59
C ALA A 444 3.67 38.61 0.22
N GLN A 445 3.58 39.88 -0.19
CA GLN A 445 2.83 40.90 0.56
C GLN A 445 1.32 40.64 0.50
N GLY A 446 0.80 40.20 -0.65
CA GLY A 446 -0.62 39.92 -0.85
C GLY A 446 -1.16 38.89 0.16
N PRO A 447 -0.60 37.67 0.20
CA PRO A 447 -0.96 36.64 1.20
C PRO A 447 -0.77 37.12 2.65
N THR A 448 0.31 37.85 2.93
CA THR A 448 0.60 38.38 4.28
C THR A 448 -0.48 39.36 4.74
N LEU A 449 -0.92 40.27 3.87
CA LEU A 449 -1.99 41.23 4.17
C LEU A 449 -3.34 40.54 4.34
N LEU A 450 -3.62 39.51 3.54
CA LEU A 450 -4.85 38.74 3.65
C LEU A 450 -4.96 38.06 5.02
N VAL A 451 -3.89 37.40 5.46
CA VAL A 451 -3.84 36.69 6.74
C VAL A 451 -3.87 37.66 7.91
N SER A 452 -3.18 38.80 7.80
CA SER A 452 -3.25 39.89 8.78
C SER A 452 -4.70 40.38 8.98
N LYS A 453 -5.45 40.56 7.89
CA LYS A 453 -6.87 40.93 7.96
C LYS A 453 -7.72 39.82 8.59
N ALA A 454 -7.47 38.56 8.24
CA ALA A 454 -8.18 37.43 8.82
C ALA A 454 -7.95 37.30 10.34
N MET A 455 -6.71 37.50 10.80
CA MET A 455 -6.38 37.53 12.23
C MET A 455 -7.10 38.68 12.95
N ALA A 456 -7.07 39.89 12.39
CA ALA A 456 -7.76 41.05 12.97
C ALA A 456 -9.29 40.83 13.04
N MET A 457 -9.89 40.30 11.97
CA MET A 457 -11.32 39.96 11.95
C MET A 457 -11.69 38.89 12.97
N THR A 458 -10.82 37.89 13.16
CA THR A 458 -11.01 36.84 14.16
C THR A 458 -11.01 37.43 15.56
N ALA A 459 -10.02 38.27 15.89
CA ALA A 459 -9.97 38.98 17.17
C ALA A 459 -11.22 39.86 17.40
N LEU A 460 -11.63 40.64 16.38
CA LEU A 460 -12.85 41.47 16.45
C LEU A 460 -14.11 40.64 16.69
N LYS A 461 -14.20 39.44 16.09
CA LYS A 461 -15.33 38.53 16.29
C LYS A 461 -15.37 38.01 17.72
N VAL A 462 -14.22 37.62 18.28
CA VAL A 462 -14.08 37.23 19.68
C VAL A 462 -14.48 38.36 20.61
N PHE A 463 -14.04 39.60 20.35
CA PHE A 463 -14.43 40.76 21.17
C PHE A 463 -15.93 41.09 21.11
N ARG A 464 -16.60 40.79 19.99
CA ARG A 464 -18.02 41.11 19.80
C ARG A 464 -18.98 40.05 20.32
N LEU A 465 -18.50 38.82 20.54
CA LEU A 465 -19.33 37.67 20.87
C LEU A 465 -18.88 37.07 22.21
N PRO A 466 -19.41 37.53 23.35
CA PRO A 466 -18.97 37.10 24.68
C PRO A 466 -19.00 35.57 24.89
N HIS A 467 -19.99 34.88 24.33
CA HIS A 467 -20.12 33.42 24.42
C HIS A 467 -18.97 32.65 23.74
N MET A 468 -18.28 33.24 22.76
CA MET A 468 -17.18 32.56 22.07
C MET A 468 -15.97 32.36 22.97
N ILE A 469 -15.70 33.28 23.90
CA ILE A 469 -14.57 33.15 24.83
C ILE A 469 -14.81 31.98 25.79
N ASP A 470 -16.05 31.84 26.28
CA ASP A 470 -16.41 30.74 27.18
C ASP A 470 -16.34 29.39 26.46
N GLU A 471 -16.79 29.33 25.21
CA GLU A 471 -16.68 28.13 24.37
C GLU A 471 -15.21 27.78 24.06
N MET A 472 -14.36 28.77 23.75
CA MET A 472 -12.93 28.56 23.51
C MET A 472 -12.22 28.02 24.76
N ARG A 473 -12.56 28.54 25.95
CA ARG A 473 -11.99 28.03 27.22
C ARG A 473 -12.45 26.61 27.51
N ARG A 474 -13.73 26.29 27.29
CA ARG A 474 -14.25 24.93 27.45
C ARG A 474 -13.53 23.94 26.54
N ILE A 475 -13.40 24.25 25.25
CA ILE A 475 -12.68 23.40 24.29
C ILE A 475 -11.21 23.24 24.70
N PHE A 476 -10.56 24.32 25.10
CA PHE A 476 -9.18 24.29 25.58
C PHE A 476 -8.99 23.40 26.82
N GLU A 477 -9.89 23.46 27.79
CA GLU A 477 -9.88 22.60 28.98
C GLU A 477 -10.11 21.12 28.62
N GLU A 478 -11.02 20.85 27.67
CA GLU A 478 -11.27 19.51 27.14
C GLU A 478 -10.04 18.96 26.39
N ASP A 479 -9.41 19.76 25.54
CA ASP A 479 -8.21 19.37 24.79
C ASP A 479 -7.02 19.12 25.73
N LEU A 480 -6.79 19.97 26.73
CA LEU A 480 -5.75 19.75 27.74
C LEU A 480 -5.99 18.49 28.58
N ALA A 481 -7.25 18.18 28.90
CA ALA A 481 -7.59 16.97 29.64
C ALA A 481 -7.40 15.69 28.80
N ASN A 482 -7.42 15.80 27.47
CA ASN A 482 -7.16 14.67 26.56
C ASN A 482 -5.67 14.46 26.27
N ASP A 483 -4.82 15.46 26.52
CA ASP A 483 -3.37 15.44 26.26
C ASP A 483 -2.55 15.04 27.51
N MET A 484 -3.15 15.10 28.71
CA MET A 484 -2.61 14.58 29.99
C MET A 484 -3.08 13.16 30.28
#